data_AF-A0AA38U8Q5-F1
#
_entry.id   AF-A0AA38U8Q5-F1
#
_cell.length_a   1.000
_cell.length_b   1.000
_cell.length_c   1.000
_cell.angle_alpha   90.00
_cell.angle_beta   90.00
_cell.angle_gamma   90.00
#
_symmetry.space_group_name_H-M   'P 1'
#
loop_
_entity.id
_entity.type
_entity.pdbx_description
1 polymer ?
#
loop_
_entity_poly.entity_id
_entity_poly.type
_entity_poly.pdbx_seq_one_letter_code
_entity_poly.pdbx_strand_id
1 'polypeptide(L)'
;MHPQQGTLSSPSSEAPFTACPSTASNVHRTSRPGIRATPYNVPKVFFHHSSIIGGINEEQLSSSSIAHQHIRQAIPKPPGEAGRPGRGGYNLQKVLGWSKADYDEVKDFIKILVRRLDCSIPFTEHSLFEIDSIRTKAIARFKFLALYSNDWVVDDFIRSRLKYERTLMRNRMKRAAQGQGF
;
A
#
# COMPACT_ATOMS: atom_id res chain seq x y z
N MET A 1 3.48 57.86 55.27
CA MET A 1 4.30 58.93 54.65
C MET A 1 5.71 58.84 55.22
N HIS A 2 6.63 58.20 54.48
CA HIS A 2 8.05 58.55 54.44
C HIS A 2 8.69 57.80 53.26
N PRO A 3 9.67 58.41 52.55
CA PRO A 3 10.07 57.99 51.22
C PRO A 3 11.50 57.37 51.18
N GLN A 4 11.80 56.66 50.08
CA GLN A 4 13.00 56.78 49.20
C GLN A 4 14.42 56.86 49.82
N GLN A 5 15.52 56.22 49.38
CA GLN A 5 15.94 55.49 48.16
C GLN A 5 17.21 54.64 48.46
N GLY A 6 17.68 53.86 47.47
CA GLY A 6 19.12 53.54 47.28
C GLY A 6 19.38 52.06 46.92
N THR A 7 19.23 51.62 45.66
CA THR A 7 20.23 51.53 44.56
C THR A 7 21.18 50.32 44.60
N LEU A 8 21.51 49.82 43.40
CA LEU A 8 22.62 48.93 43.00
C LEU A 8 22.32 47.42 43.09
N SER A 9 22.56 46.52 42.13
CA SER A 9 23.12 46.57 40.76
C SER A 9 22.81 45.23 40.07
N SER A 10 22.58 45.24 38.76
CA SER A 10 22.77 44.07 37.87
C SER A 10 24.27 43.80 37.65
N PRO A 11 24.67 42.55 37.38
CA PRO A 11 24.95 42.15 35.99
C PRO A 11 24.44 40.72 35.69
N SER A 12 23.85 40.44 34.53
CA SER A 12 24.52 40.10 33.26
C SER A 12 25.47 38.89 33.36
N SER A 13 25.02 37.73 32.88
CA SER A 13 25.90 36.73 32.25
C SER A 13 25.06 35.78 31.41
N GLU A 14 25.05 36.06 30.11
CA GLU A 14 24.71 35.11 29.06
C GLU A 14 25.57 33.85 29.21
N ALA A 15 24.97 32.69 28.91
CA ALA A 15 25.69 31.44 28.73
C ALA A 15 25.48 30.95 27.28
N PRO A 16 26.51 30.37 26.65
CA PRO A 16 26.71 30.41 25.21
C PRO A 16 26.00 29.30 24.44
N PHE A 17 25.62 29.66 23.22
CA PHE A 17 25.28 28.74 22.13
C PHE A 17 26.48 27.86 21.80
N THR A 18 26.40 26.56 22.09
CA THR A 18 27.41 25.61 21.64
C THR A 18 27.24 25.35 20.15
N ALA A 19 28.26 25.75 19.41
CA ALA A 19 28.39 25.70 17.97
C ALA A 19 28.34 24.27 17.40
N CYS A 20 27.73 24.16 16.22
CA CYS A 20 27.93 23.07 15.27
C CYS A 20 29.34 23.17 14.64
N PRO A 21 30.10 22.07 14.55
CA PRO A 21 31.17 21.98 13.57
C PRO A 21 30.64 21.43 12.24
N SER A 22 30.71 22.27 11.19
CA SER A 22 30.74 21.86 9.79
C SER A 22 32.13 22.08 9.22
N THR A 23 32.41 21.41 8.09
CA THR A 23 33.58 21.53 7.18
C THR A 23 34.78 20.68 7.63
N ALA A 24 35.43 19.84 6.82
CA ALA A 24 35.78 19.92 5.40
C ALA A 24 36.06 18.48 4.88
N SER A 25 35.42 17.98 3.81
CA SER A 25 35.93 17.91 2.41
C SER A 25 37.36 17.38 2.22
N ASN A 26 37.51 16.20 1.59
CA ASN A 26 38.27 16.01 0.33
C ASN A 26 38.07 14.56 -0.21
N VAL A 27 37.26 14.30 -1.24
CA VAL A 27 37.49 14.26 -2.72
C VAL A 27 38.59 13.30 -3.23
N HIS A 28 38.20 12.50 -4.24
CA HIS A 28 38.95 11.64 -5.19
C HIS A 28 39.17 10.19 -4.71
N ARG A 29 38.99 9.13 -5.49
CA ARG A 29 38.67 8.85 -6.90
C ARG A 29 38.49 7.32 -6.92
N THR A 30 37.45 6.75 -7.51
CA THR A 30 37.60 6.05 -8.79
C THR A 30 36.26 6.01 -9.53
N SER A 31 36.28 6.60 -10.71
CA SER A 31 35.37 6.28 -11.80
C SER A 31 35.45 4.79 -12.12
N ARG A 32 34.32 4.10 -12.24
CA ARG A 32 34.27 2.84 -13.01
C ARG A 32 33.19 2.97 -14.09
N PRO A 33 33.49 2.54 -15.33
CA PRO A 33 32.73 2.89 -16.51
C PRO A 33 31.40 2.12 -16.57
N GLY A 34 30.48 2.65 -17.38
CA GLY A 34 29.22 2.02 -17.70
C GLY A 34 29.35 0.74 -18.54
N ILE A 35 28.20 0.38 -19.14
CA ILE A 35 27.88 -0.85 -19.88
C ILE A 35 27.36 -1.92 -18.89
N ARG A 36 26.12 -2.42 -18.94
CA ARG A 36 25.26 -2.72 -20.10
C ARG A 36 23.81 -2.83 -19.66
N ALA A 37 22.91 -2.40 -20.53
CA ALA A 37 21.52 -2.85 -20.51
C ALA A 37 21.44 -4.38 -20.57
N THR A 38 20.55 -4.96 -19.75
CA THR A 38 19.85 -6.18 -20.11
C THR A 38 18.36 -5.99 -19.83
N PRO A 39 17.50 -5.93 -20.86
CA PRO A 39 16.07 -6.08 -20.66
C PRO A 39 15.82 -7.54 -20.23
N TYR A 40 15.13 -7.75 -19.12
CA TYR A 40 14.67 -9.09 -18.77
C TYR A 40 13.65 -9.51 -19.82
N ASN A 41 14.16 -10.34 -20.73
CA ASN A 41 13.49 -11.10 -21.76
C ASN A 41 12.56 -12.11 -21.07
N VAL A 42 11.28 -11.77 -20.96
CA VAL A 42 10.24 -12.74 -20.61
C VAL A 42 9.94 -13.55 -21.88
N PRO A 43 10.08 -14.87 -21.88
CA PRO A 43 9.69 -15.68 -23.02
C PRO A 43 8.21 -15.47 -23.33
N LYS A 44 7.91 -14.88 -24.50
CA LYS A 44 6.62 -15.01 -25.15
C LYS A 44 6.44 -16.49 -25.48
N VAL A 45 5.68 -17.21 -24.66
CA VAL A 45 5.08 -18.48 -25.07
C VAL A 45 4.04 -18.15 -26.15
N PHE A 46 4.47 -18.28 -27.40
CA PHE A 46 3.62 -18.30 -28.57
C PHE A 46 2.75 -19.56 -28.51
N PHE A 47 1.48 -19.42 -28.14
CA PHE A 47 0.47 -20.38 -28.55
C PHE A 47 0.09 -20.08 -29.99
N HIS A 48 0.89 -20.60 -30.92
CA HIS A 48 0.44 -20.86 -32.29
C HIS A 48 -0.32 -22.19 -32.27
N HIS A 49 -1.63 -22.13 -32.40
CA HIS A 49 -2.37 -23.22 -33.03
C HIS A 49 -3.34 -22.65 -34.04
N SER A 50 -3.17 -23.13 -35.26
CA SER A 50 -3.67 -22.59 -36.51
C SER A 50 -5.14 -22.90 -36.74
N SER A 51 -5.80 -21.94 -37.38
CA SER A 51 -6.94 -22.00 -38.31
C SER A 51 -7.85 -23.23 -38.29
N ILE A 52 -9.13 -23.00 -37.96
CA ILE A 52 -10.23 -23.58 -38.73
C ILE A 52 -10.98 -22.44 -39.41
N ILE A 53 -10.98 -22.55 -40.74
CA ILE A 53 -11.70 -21.75 -41.73
C ILE A 53 -13.20 -22.00 -41.56
N GLY A 54 -13.99 -20.94 -41.47
CA GLY A 54 -15.45 -21.04 -41.42
C GLY A 54 -16.13 -19.70 -41.67
N GLY A 55 -16.29 -19.36 -42.96
CA GLY A 55 -17.37 -18.53 -43.51
C GLY A 55 -17.74 -17.23 -42.78
N ILE A 56 -17.09 -16.13 -43.17
CA ILE A 56 -17.64 -14.78 -43.02
C ILE A 56 -18.83 -14.61 -43.98
N ASN A 57 -20.05 -14.57 -43.45
CA ASN A 57 -21.16 -13.93 -44.14
C ASN A 57 -21.12 -12.44 -43.80
N GLU A 58 -20.72 -11.66 -44.79
CA GLU A 58 -20.67 -10.20 -44.79
C GLU A 58 -22.03 -9.67 -45.25
N GLU A 59 -23.05 -9.77 -44.40
CA GLU A 59 -24.29 -8.99 -44.52
C GLU A 59 -25.02 -8.99 -43.16
N GLN A 60 -25.55 -7.83 -42.77
CA GLN A 60 -26.20 -7.48 -41.48
C GLN A 60 -25.35 -6.66 -40.50
N LEU A 61 -24.82 -5.53 -40.99
CA LEU A 61 -24.82 -4.29 -40.21
C LEU A 61 -26.28 -3.82 -40.05
N SER A 62 -26.96 -4.23 -38.98
CA SER A 62 -28.10 -3.50 -38.39
C SER A 62 -28.52 -4.20 -37.09
N SER A 63 -28.52 -3.48 -35.97
CA SER A 63 -29.14 -3.85 -34.68
C SER A 63 -28.30 -4.53 -33.58
N SER A 64 -27.09 -4.05 -33.26
CA SER A 64 -26.41 -4.38 -31.99
C SER A 64 -26.20 -3.18 -31.04
N SER A 65 -26.95 -2.09 -31.21
CA SER A 65 -26.84 -0.89 -30.36
C SER A 65 -27.46 -1.04 -28.95
N ILE A 66 -28.00 -2.21 -28.57
CA ILE A 66 -28.60 -2.44 -27.25
C ILE A 66 -27.68 -3.30 -26.35
N ALA A 67 -26.63 -3.92 -26.89
CA ALA A 67 -25.62 -4.65 -26.10
C ALA A 67 -24.49 -3.75 -25.55
N HIS A 68 -24.64 -2.42 -25.64
CA HIS A 68 -23.73 -1.42 -25.06
C HIS A 68 -24.35 -0.65 -23.89
N GLN A 69 -25.48 -1.14 -23.37
CA GLN A 69 -26.05 -0.64 -22.13
C GLN A 69 -25.49 -1.48 -20.97
N HIS A 70 -24.52 -0.88 -20.26
CA HIS A 70 -24.12 -1.21 -18.89
C HIS A 70 -23.01 -2.26 -18.64
N ILE A 71 -21.85 -2.14 -19.32
CA ILE A 71 -20.60 -2.50 -18.61
C ILE A 71 -20.49 -1.48 -17.47
N ARG A 72 -20.93 -1.85 -16.26
CA ARG A 72 -20.60 -1.11 -15.04
C ARG A 72 -19.09 -1.05 -15.00
N GLN A 73 -18.50 0.07 -15.42
CA GLN A 73 -17.07 0.31 -15.30
C GLN A 73 -16.77 0.20 -13.81
N ALA A 74 -16.16 -0.92 -13.42
CA ALA A 74 -15.81 -1.16 -12.03
C ALA A 74 -14.85 -0.06 -11.57
N ILE A 75 -14.94 0.32 -10.30
CA ILE A 75 -14.18 1.43 -9.72
C ILE A 75 -12.70 1.05 -9.74
N PRO A 76 -11.86 1.75 -10.53
CA PRO A 76 -10.45 1.42 -10.64
C PRO A 76 -9.69 1.78 -9.36
N LYS A 77 -8.53 1.16 -9.19
CA LYS A 77 -7.62 1.48 -8.10
C LYS A 77 -7.05 2.90 -8.30
N PRO A 78 -7.05 3.77 -7.27
CA PRO A 78 -6.38 5.07 -7.37
C PRO A 78 -4.87 4.94 -7.56
N PRO A 79 -4.20 5.96 -8.12
CA PRO A 79 -2.75 5.99 -8.19
C PRO A 79 -2.14 6.03 -6.78
N GLY A 80 -1.05 5.28 -6.60
CA GLY A 80 -0.30 5.22 -5.34
C GLY A 80 -0.56 3.99 -4.48
N GLU A 81 0.11 3.94 -3.32
CA GLU A 81 -0.05 2.86 -2.33
C GLU A 81 -1.00 3.24 -1.19
N ALA A 82 -1.88 2.30 -0.79
CA ALA A 82 -2.68 2.46 0.42
C ALA A 82 -1.79 2.58 1.67
N GLY A 83 -2.12 3.53 2.55
CA GLY A 83 -1.43 3.75 3.82
C GLY A 83 -0.18 4.64 3.75
N ARG A 84 0.04 5.36 2.63
CA ARG A 84 1.11 6.37 2.51
C ARG A 84 0.57 7.78 2.16
N PRO A 85 -0.36 8.35 2.96
CA PRO A 85 -0.85 9.70 2.69
C PRO A 85 0.32 10.70 2.72
N GLY A 86 0.35 11.62 1.74
CA GLY A 86 1.37 12.66 1.62
C GLY A 86 2.71 12.23 0.99
N ARG A 87 2.87 10.96 0.60
CA ARG A 87 4.07 10.45 -0.08
C ARG A 87 3.74 9.76 -1.41
N GLY A 88 2.71 10.24 -2.11
CA GLY A 88 2.21 9.65 -3.35
C GLY A 88 1.33 8.41 -3.18
N GLY A 89 0.83 8.16 -1.97
CA GLY A 89 -0.18 7.13 -1.69
C GLY A 89 -1.51 7.72 -1.21
N TYR A 90 -2.45 6.84 -0.84
CA TYR A 90 -3.79 7.24 -0.40
C TYR A 90 -4.18 6.62 0.94
N ASN A 91 -5.20 7.21 1.57
CA ASN A 91 -5.88 6.62 2.72
C ASN A 91 -7.06 5.79 2.20
N LEU A 92 -7.06 4.48 2.49
CA LEU A 92 -8.06 3.54 1.97
C LEU A 92 -9.48 3.94 2.38
N GLN A 93 -9.72 4.23 3.67
CA GLN A 93 -11.03 4.63 4.17
C GLN A 93 -11.55 5.90 3.50
N LYS A 94 -10.69 6.90 3.31
CA LYS A 94 -11.04 8.15 2.62
C LYS A 94 -11.42 7.92 1.15
N VAL A 95 -10.68 7.06 0.46
CA VAL A 95 -10.94 6.72 -0.96
C VAL A 95 -12.25 5.98 -1.13
N LEU A 96 -12.54 5.04 -0.23
CA LEU A 96 -13.75 4.22 -0.34
C LEU A 96 -15.02 5.01 -0.05
N GLY A 97 -14.95 6.03 0.82
CA GLY A 97 -16.11 6.85 1.18
C GLY A 97 -17.20 6.07 1.92
N TRP A 98 -16.90 4.87 2.41
CA TRP A 98 -17.85 4.04 3.16
C TRP A 98 -18.15 4.62 4.53
N SER A 99 -19.28 4.23 5.09
CA SER A 99 -19.55 4.46 6.51
C SER A 99 -18.48 3.78 7.36
N LYS A 100 -18.22 4.32 8.55
CA LYS A 100 -17.27 3.70 9.48
C LYS A 100 -17.68 2.26 9.82
N ALA A 101 -18.98 2.00 9.94
CA ALA A 101 -19.51 0.67 10.23
C ALA A 101 -19.17 -0.34 9.13
N ASP A 102 -19.44 0.00 7.87
CA ASP A 102 -19.16 -0.90 6.73
C ASP A 102 -17.66 -1.15 6.58
N TYR A 103 -16.85 -0.10 6.73
CA TYR A 103 -15.39 -0.20 6.69
C TYR A 103 -14.86 -1.14 7.78
N ASP A 104 -15.33 -0.98 9.01
CA ASP A 104 -14.89 -1.82 10.13
C ASP A 104 -15.40 -3.26 9.98
N GLU A 105 -16.63 -3.48 9.49
CA GLU A 105 -17.17 -4.83 9.26
C GLU A 105 -16.34 -5.60 8.23
N VAL A 106 -16.05 -4.98 7.07
CA VAL A 106 -15.21 -5.59 6.03
C VAL A 106 -13.79 -5.84 6.55
N LYS A 107 -13.21 -4.86 7.24
CA LYS A 107 -11.86 -4.95 7.80
C LYS A 107 -11.75 -6.08 8.83
N ASP A 108 -12.71 -6.21 9.73
CA ASP A 108 -12.70 -7.26 10.75
C ASP A 108 -12.96 -8.64 10.15
N PHE A 109 -13.84 -8.74 9.17
CA PHE A 109 -14.05 -9.98 8.43
C PHE A 109 -12.76 -10.44 7.72
N ILE A 110 -12.10 -9.56 6.96
CA ILE A 110 -10.84 -9.90 6.27
C ILE A 110 -9.74 -10.22 7.28
N LYS A 111 -9.67 -9.51 8.41
CA LYS A 111 -8.73 -9.82 9.51
C LYS A 111 -8.88 -11.24 10.02
N ILE A 112 -10.10 -11.76 10.18
CA ILE A 112 -10.33 -13.15 10.60
C ILE A 112 -9.81 -14.13 9.55
N LEU A 113 -10.05 -13.85 8.25
CA LEU A 113 -9.58 -14.70 7.16
C LEU A 113 -8.05 -14.70 7.06
N VAL A 114 -7.41 -13.53 7.13
CA VAL A 114 -5.94 -13.38 7.03
C VAL A 114 -5.22 -14.02 8.21
N ARG A 115 -5.82 -14.06 9.40
CA ARG A 115 -5.24 -14.77 10.57
C ARG A 115 -5.02 -16.27 10.34
N ARG A 116 -5.69 -16.86 9.35
CA ARG A 116 -5.50 -18.26 8.96
C ARG A 116 -4.36 -18.44 7.95
N LEU A 117 -3.85 -17.36 7.37
CA LEU A 117 -2.68 -17.36 6.51
C LEU A 117 -1.40 -17.25 7.33
N ASP A 118 -0.30 -17.73 6.75
CA ASP A 118 1.03 -17.46 7.30
C ASP A 118 1.39 -15.98 7.15
N CYS A 119 1.25 -15.21 8.22
CA CYS A 119 1.54 -13.77 8.22
C CYS A 119 3.05 -13.45 8.20
N SER A 120 3.93 -14.46 8.21
CA SER A 120 5.38 -14.26 8.15
C SER A 120 5.85 -13.85 6.74
N ILE A 121 5.20 -14.37 5.70
CA ILE A 121 5.52 -14.12 4.28
C ILE A 121 4.75 -12.91 3.72
N PRO A 122 5.25 -12.24 2.66
CA PRO A 122 4.56 -11.10 2.03
C PRO A 122 3.41 -11.54 1.13
N PHE A 123 2.50 -10.61 0.85
CA PHE A 123 1.35 -10.80 -0.05
C PHE A 123 1.75 -11.46 -1.39
N THR A 124 2.89 -11.09 -1.95
CA THR A 124 3.40 -11.58 -3.24
C THR A 124 3.89 -13.03 -3.21
N GLU A 125 4.19 -13.56 -2.04
CA GLU A 125 4.65 -14.94 -1.84
C GLU A 125 3.51 -15.89 -1.44
N HIS A 126 2.35 -15.35 -1.05
CA HIS A 126 1.16 -16.19 -0.82
C HIS A 126 0.68 -16.83 -2.11
N SER A 127 0.16 -18.05 -1.98
CA SER A 127 -0.42 -18.74 -3.12
C SER A 127 -1.62 -17.95 -3.65
N LEU A 128 -1.75 -17.88 -4.99
CA LEU A 128 -2.89 -17.22 -5.61
C LEU A 128 -4.22 -17.84 -5.15
N PHE A 129 -4.24 -19.15 -4.88
CA PHE A 129 -5.41 -19.87 -4.38
C PHE A 129 -5.86 -19.39 -2.99
N GLU A 130 -4.95 -19.16 -2.06
CA GLU A 130 -5.29 -18.65 -0.72
C GLU A 130 -5.88 -17.24 -0.79
N ILE A 131 -5.26 -16.36 -1.58
CA ILE A 131 -5.72 -14.99 -1.76
C ILE A 131 -7.09 -14.97 -2.47
N ASP A 132 -7.25 -15.77 -3.51
CA ASP A 132 -8.52 -15.90 -4.24
C ASP A 132 -9.64 -16.46 -3.37
N SER A 133 -9.33 -17.41 -2.48
CA SER A 133 -10.28 -17.89 -1.47
C SER A 133 -10.79 -16.76 -0.56
N ILE A 134 -9.90 -15.85 -0.15
CA ILE A 134 -10.28 -14.68 0.66
C ILE A 134 -11.14 -13.71 -0.16
N ARG A 135 -10.76 -13.41 -1.40
CA ARG A 135 -11.53 -12.55 -2.32
C ARG A 135 -12.95 -13.09 -2.50
N THR A 136 -13.07 -14.37 -2.87
CA THR A 136 -14.36 -15.03 -3.06
C THR A 136 -15.22 -14.98 -1.80
N LYS A 137 -14.67 -15.25 -0.63
CA LYS A 137 -15.40 -15.16 0.65
C LYS A 137 -15.84 -13.74 0.98
N ALA A 138 -14.97 -12.75 0.75
CA ALA A 138 -15.28 -11.35 1.00
C ALA A 138 -16.39 -10.85 0.08
N ILE A 139 -16.31 -11.13 -1.22
CA ILE A 139 -17.34 -10.74 -2.20
C ILE A 139 -18.65 -11.51 -1.96
N ALA A 140 -18.57 -12.77 -1.53
CA ALA A 140 -19.75 -13.54 -1.17
C ALA A 140 -20.53 -12.90 -0.01
N ARG A 141 -19.82 -12.35 0.99
CA ARG A 141 -20.39 -11.68 2.15
C ARG A 141 -20.81 -10.24 1.86
N PHE A 142 -19.98 -9.48 1.15
CA PHE A 142 -20.14 -8.06 0.89
C PHE A 142 -20.22 -7.82 -0.62
N LYS A 143 -21.44 -7.92 -1.18
CA LYS A 143 -21.65 -7.88 -2.64
C LYS A 143 -21.18 -6.58 -3.30
N PHE A 144 -21.19 -5.46 -2.57
CA PHE A 144 -20.68 -4.18 -3.07
C PHE A 144 -19.17 -4.17 -3.35
N LEU A 145 -18.41 -5.14 -2.84
CA LEU A 145 -16.99 -5.29 -3.19
C LEU A 145 -16.78 -5.65 -4.66
N ALA A 146 -17.76 -6.30 -5.31
CA ALA A 146 -17.71 -6.60 -6.75
C ALA A 146 -17.79 -5.35 -7.64
N LEU A 147 -18.06 -4.17 -7.06
CA LEU A 147 -18.03 -2.90 -7.78
C LEU A 147 -16.62 -2.39 -8.05
N TYR A 148 -15.59 -2.99 -7.45
CA TYR A 148 -14.20 -2.55 -7.56
C TYR A 148 -13.39 -3.45 -8.50
N SER A 149 -12.60 -2.86 -9.39
CA SER A 149 -11.87 -3.62 -10.41
C SER A 149 -10.78 -4.50 -9.81
N ASN A 150 -10.62 -5.73 -10.31
CA ASN A 150 -9.55 -6.65 -9.89
C ASN A 150 -9.44 -6.85 -8.37
N ASP A 151 -10.55 -6.71 -7.64
CA ASP A 151 -10.65 -6.89 -6.19
C ASP A 151 -9.64 -6.04 -5.39
N TRP A 152 -9.21 -4.88 -5.94
CA TRP A 152 -8.11 -4.10 -5.38
C TRP A 152 -8.35 -3.68 -3.92
N VAL A 153 -9.62 -3.51 -3.54
CA VAL A 153 -10.02 -3.15 -2.16
C VAL A 153 -9.72 -4.29 -1.21
N VAL A 154 -10.11 -5.51 -1.57
CA VAL A 154 -9.85 -6.70 -0.76
C VAL A 154 -8.34 -6.92 -0.63
N ASP A 155 -7.63 -6.80 -1.75
CA ASP A 155 -6.18 -6.88 -1.77
C ASP A 155 -5.49 -5.87 -0.85
N ASP A 156 -5.95 -4.61 -0.84
CA ASP A 156 -5.39 -3.58 0.03
C ASP A 156 -5.64 -3.88 1.52
N PHE A 157 -6.80 -4.43 1.87
CA PHE A 157 -7.08 -4.90 3.24
C PHE A 157 -6.16 -6.07 3.64
N ILE A 158 -5.99 -7.06 2.75
CA ILE A 158 -5.10 -8.20 2.99
C ILE A 158 -3.66 -7.70 3.22
N ARG A 159 -3.13 -6.90 2.28
CA ARG A 159 -1.76 -6.33 2.38
C ARG A 159 -1.58 -5.53 3.66
N SER A 160 -2.56 -4.69 4.01
CA SER A 160 -2.53 -3.89 5.23
C SER A 160 -2.48 -4.78 6.48
N ARG A 161 -3.25 -5.86 6.51
CA ARG A 161 -3.26 -6.78 7.66
C ARG A 161 -1.96 -7.57 7.77
N LEU A 162 -1.46 -8.16 6.68
CA LEU A 162 -0.18 -8.90 6.68
C LEU A 162 0.98 -8.01 7.16
N LYS A 163 1.06 -6.77 6.66
CA LYS A 163 2.07 -5.80 7.10
C LYS A 163 1.98 -5.50 8.59
N TYR A 164 0.77 -5.34 9.11
CA TYR A 164 0.53 -5.10 10.53
C TYR A 164 0.95 -6.31 11.39
N GLU A 165 0.54 -7.52 11.03
CA GLU A 165 0.89 -8.75 11.76
C GLU A 165 2.40 -8.97 11.82
N ARG A 166 3.09 -8.80 10.68
CA ARG A 166 4.57 -8.86 10.65
C ARG A 166 5.21 -7.83 11.58
N THR A 167 4.68 -6.61 11.59
CA THR A 167 5.18 -5.55 12.47
C THR A 167 4.95 -5.91 13.94
N LEU A 168 3.79 -6.48 14.28
CA LEU A 168 3.53 -6.98 15.62
C LEU A 168 4.49 -8.10 16.03
N MET A 169 4.72 -9.09 15.18
CA MET A 169 5.67 -10.17 15.45
C MET A 169 7.07 -9.62 15.72
N ARG A 170 7.56 -8.71 14.87
CA ARG A 170 8.85 -8.03 15.06
C ARG A 170 8.91 -7.26 16.37
N ASN A 171 7.85 -6.53 16.72
CA ASN A 171 7.80 -5.75 17.96
C ASN A 171 7.76 -6.66 19.20
N ARG A 172 7.06 -7.80 19.13
CA ARG A 172 7.05 -8.82 20.20
C ARG A 172 8.45 -9.41 20.40
N MET A 173 9.13 -9.79 19.32
CA MET A 173 10.51 -10.30 19.37
C MET A 173 11.47 -9.28 19.99
N LYS A 174 11.35 -8.00 19.60
CA LYS A 174 12.15 -6.91 20.19
C LYS A 174 11.90 -6.74 21.68
N ARG A 175 10.63 -6.77 22.12
CA ARG A 175 10.27 -6.65 23.54
C ARG A 175 10.77 -7.82 24.37
N ALA A 176 10.66 -9.05 23.83
CA ALA A 176 11.19 -10.25 24.48
C ALA A 176 12.73 -10.19 24.62
N ALA A 177 13.43 -9.68 23.60
CA ALA A 177 14.88 -9.49 23.65
C ALA A 177 15.33 -8.38 24.63
N GLN A 178 14.45 -7.43 24.95
CA GLN A 178 14.74 -6.29 25.85
C GLN A 178 14.34 -6.56 27.31
N GLY A 179 13.87 -7.76 27.65
CA GLY A 179 13.65 -8.17 29.05
C GLY A 179 12.53 -7.42 29.79
N GLN A 180 11.66 -6.67 29.10
CA GLN A 180 10.46 -6.09 29.72
C GLN A 180 9.40 -7.17 29.91
N GLY A 181 9.51 -7.86 31.05
CA GLY A 181 8.47 -8.69 31.64
C GLY A 181 7.24 -7.85 32.02
N PHE A 182 6.10 -8.55 32.05
CA PHE A 182 4.76 -8.02 32.30
C PHE A 182 4.62 -7.31 33.65
#